data_AF-A0A7W1RBI9-F1
#
_entry.id   AF-A0A7W1RBI9-F1
#
_cell.length_a   1.000
_cell.length_b   1.000
_cell.length_c   1.000
_cell.angle_alpha   90.00
_cell.angle_beta   90.00
_cell.angle_gamma   90.00
#
_symmetry.space_group_name_H-M   'P 1'
#
loop_
_entity.id
_entity.type
_entity.pdbx_description
1 polymer ?
#
loop_
_entity_poly.entity_id
_entity_poly.type
_entity_poly.pdbx_seq_one_letter_code
_entity_poly.pdbx_strand_id
1 'polypeptide(L)'
;MFKTVLVVLVAVLAVSALVSASASAATCTTKPCFTGPYPNTFITTSGAFTRETSGGTRVKCSGPGSTEGAEITAEKYLKVKALVFKGCETGGFKCNTAGAKQGEIKTNELEGILGYVSKATKTVGVDLKPKGGGNVAKFECTAFITVIIRGSIIGAITPINIETTKYRLVFNEAKGKQQLQNLEGQAKDTLESSTNGGSFEGEGWELSEELTLAKTVKIEA
;
A
#
# COMPACT_ATOMS: atom_id res chain seq x y z
N MET A 1 -0.64 73.54 49.01
CA MET A 1 -2.00 73.39 48.47
C MET A 1 -1.90 72.41 47.30
N PHE A 2 -2.53 71.22 47.44
CA PHE A 2 -2.85 70.19 46.41
C PHE A 2 -1.71 69.56 45.58
N LYS A 3 -1.69 68.28 45.19
CA LYS A 3 -2.30 66.99 45.60
C LYS A 3 -1.62 65.93 44.67
N THR A 4 -1.35 64.74 45.22
CA THR A 4 -1.25 63.38 44.63
C THR A 4 -1.41 63.10 43.11
N VAL A 5 -0.69 62.05 42.65
CA VAL A 5 -1.10 60.86 41.82
C VAL A 5 0.17 60.35 41.09
N LEU A 6 0.95 59.36 41.58
CA LEU A 6 0.80 57.89 41.54
C LEU A 6 0.34 57.32 40.18
N VAL A 7 1.16 56.50 39.51
CA VAL A 7 0.84 55.12 39.07
C VAL A 7 1.98 54.54 38.23
N VAL A 8 2.38 53.33 38.61
CA VAL A 8 3.39 52.42 38.07
C VAL A 8 2.85 51.67 36.85
N LEU A 9 3.69 51.38 35.84
CA LEU A 9 3.41 50.31 34.87
C LEU A 9 4.69 49.50 34.59
N VAL A 10 4.77 48.34 35.25
CA VAL A 10 5.71 47.25 34.95
C VAL A 10 5.03 46.38 33.89
N ALA A 11 5.58 46.31 32.68
CA ALA A 11 5.09 45.40 31.64
C ALA A 11 6.02 44.18 31.54
N VAL A 12 5.58 43.07 32.14
CA VAL A 12 6.18 41.74 32.03
C VAL A 12 5.85 41.16 30.65
N LEU A 13 6.85 41.03 29.78
CA LEU A 13 6.74 40.30 28.51
C LEU A 13 7.01 38.81 28.75
N ALA A 14 5.97 38.07 29.14
CA ALA A 14 5.97 36.61 29.13
C ALA A 14 5.60 36.14 27.71
N VAL A 15 6.61 35.75 26.92
CA VAL A 15 6.41 35.16 25.59
C VAL A 15 5.84 33.76 25.76
N SER A 16 4.54 33.62 25.51
CA SER A 16 3.81 32.37 25.45
C SER A 16 4.23 31.58 24.21
N ALA A 17 5.04 30.53 24.41
CA ALA A 17 5.25 29.49 23.42
C ALA A 17 3.94 28.72 23.23
N LEU A 18 3.17 29.08 22.20
CA LEU A 18 2.04 28.28 21.72
C LEU A 18 2.60 26.99 21.13
N VAL A 19 2.65 25.94 21.94
CA VAL A 19 2.85 24.57 21.47
C VAL A 19 1.59 24.20 20.70
N SER A 20 1.62 24.35 19.37
CA SER A 20 0.57 23.83 18.49
C SER A 20 0.60 22.31 18.53
N ALA A 21 -0.06 21.72 19.53
CA ALA A 21 -0.37 20.31 19.54
C ALA A 21 -1.30 20.04 18.35
N SER A 22 -0.76 19.40 17.31
CA SER A 22 -1.54 18.97 16.16
C SER A 22 -2.59 17.96 16.63
N ALA A 23 -3.83 18.42 16.73
CA ALA A 23 -5.02 17.66 17.11
C ALA A 23 -5.42 16.64 16.02
N SER A 24 -4.52 15.71 15.68
CA SER A 24 -4.76 14.65 14.69
C SER A 24 -5.30 13.34 15.29
N ALA A 25 -5.58 13.32 16.60
CA ALA A 25 -5.99 12.11 17.32
C ALA A 25 -7.51 11.81 17.27
N ALA A 26 -8.34 12.71 16.70
CA ALA A 26 -9.80 12.56 16.75
C ALA A 26 -10.42 11.84 15.54
N THR A 27 -9.67 11.58 14.45
CA THR A 27 -10.25 11.09 13.17
C THR A 27 -10.22 9.57 12.96
N CYS A 28 -9.58 8.82 13.86
CA CYS A 28 -9.41 7.37 13.71
C CYS A 28 -10.47 6.52 14.45
N THR A 29 -11.46 7.17 15.05
CA THR A 29 -12.43 6.52 15.97
C THR A 29 -13.36 5.49 15.32
N THR A 30 -13.46 5.45 13.99
CA THR A 30 -14.39 4.54 13.29
C THR A 30 -13.76 3.67 12.21
N LYS A 31 -12.57 4.02 11.71
CA LYS A 31 -11.85 3.32 10.63
C LYS A 31 -10.35 3.36 10.88
N PRO A 32 -9.58 2.36 10.41
CA PRO A 32 -8.16 2.34 10.62
C PRO A 32 -7.50 3.54 9.94
N CYS A 33 -6.44 4.03 10.56
CA CYS A 33 -5.67 5.14 10.03
C CYS A 33 -4.19 4.94 10.35
N PHE A 34 -3.34 5.53 9.55
CA PHE A 34 -1.98 5.84 9.93
C PHE A 34 -2.01 7.05 10.89
N THR A 35 -1.19 7.00 11.94
CA THR A 35 -0.86 8.14 12.80
C THR A 35 0.65 8.36 12.79
N GLY A 36 1.06 9.57 12.42
CA GLY A 36 2.47 9.92 12.23
C GLY A 36 2.65 11.08 11.25
N PRO A 37 3.91 11.46 10.96
CA PRO A 37 4.22 12.54 10.02
C PRO A 37 3.96 12.13 8.56
N TYR A 38 3.40 13.04 7.76
CA TYR A 38 3.21 12.87 6.31
C TYR A 38 3.92 13.98 5.50
N PRO A 39 4.38 13.70 4.26
CA PRO A 39 4.48 12.37 3.67
C PRO A 39 5.55 11.52 4.38
N ASN A 40 5.40 10.19 4.33
CA ASN A 40 6.38 9.25 4.86
C ASN A 40 6.73 8.19 3.83
N THR A 41 7.95 8.25 3.30
CA THR A 41 8.44 7.32 2.30
C THR A 41 8.69 5.95 2.92
N PHE A 42 8.48 4.89 2.15
CA PHE A 42 8.84 3.54 2.55
C PHE A 42 9.45 2.76 1.40
N ILE A 43 10.19 1.72 1.75
CA ILE A 43 10.64 0.69 0.81
C ILE A 43 10.04 -0.64 1.20
N THR A 44 9.79 -1.51 0.23
CA THR A 44 9.49 -2.92 0.49
C THR A 44 10.66 -3.81 0.17
N THR A 45 10.77 -4.89 0.93
CA THR A 45 11.50 -6.09 0.55
C THR A 45 10.52 -7.26 0.59
N SER A 46 10.47 -8.03 -0.49
CA SER A 46 9.62 -9.21 -0.56
C SER A 46 10.40 -10.42 -1.03
N GLY A 47 9.94 -11.60 -0.59
CA GLY A 47 10.47 -12.88 -1.01
C GLY A 47 9.94 -13.29 -2.38
N ALA A 48 9.67 -14.59 -2.54
CA ALA A 48 9.03 -15.08 -3.75
C ALA A 48 7.63 -14.46 -3.93
N PHE A 49 7.32 -14.11 -5.17
CA PHE A 49 5.99 -13.70 -5.60
C PHE A 49 5.43 -14.76 -6.55
N THR A 50 4.19 -15.19 -6.30
CA THR A 50 3.46 -16.05 -7.22
C THR A 50 2.13 -15.39 -7.56
N ARG A 51 1.78 -15.43 -8.84
CA ARG A 51 0.40 -15.18 -9.29
C ARG A 51 -0.16 -16.43 -9.94
N GLU A 52 -1.45 -16.66 -9.73
CA GLU A 52 -2.21 -17.74 -10.34
C GLU A 52 -3.54 -17.19 -10.88
N THR A 53 -3.93 -17.68 -12.05
CA THR A 53 -5.25 -17.44 -12.65
C THR A 53 -6.22 -18.56 -12.27
N SER A 54 -7.52 -18.32 -12.35
CA SER A 54 -8.54 -19.36 -12.10
C SER A 54 -8.40 -20.57 -13.03
N GLY A 55 -7.87 -20.38 -14.24
CA GLY A 55 -7.51 -21.43 -15.19
C GLY A 55 -6.19 -22.16 -14.88
N GLY A 56 -5.47 -21.78 -13.82
CA GLY A 56 -4.26 -22.45 -13.35
C GLY A 56 -2.95 -21.97 -13.98
N THR A 57 -2.98 -20.94 -14.82
CA THR A 57 -1.76 -20.30 -15.34
C THR A 57 -1.03 -19.59 -14.22
N ARG A 58 0.27 -19.87 -14.06
CA ARG A 58 1.11 -19.32 -12.98
C ARG A 58 2.31 -18.55 -13.52
N VAL A 59 2.63 -17.43 -12.88
CA VAL A 59 3.93 -16.73 -13.02
C VAL A 59 4.57 -16.69 -11.65
N LYS A 60 5.83 -17.11 -11.58
CA LYS A 60 6.63 -17.11 -10.35
C LYS A 60 7.79 -16.17 -10.50
N CYS A 61 8.00 -15.31 -9.52
CA CYS A 61 9.17 -14.45 -9.42
C CYS A 61 9.96 -14.89 -8.18
N SER A 62 11.17 -15.40 -8.40
CA SER A 62 12.03 -15.96 -7.34
C SER A 62 13.00 -14.94 -6.74
N GLY A 63 13.22 -13.82 -7.43
CA GLY A 63 14.09 -12.74 -6.98
C GLY A 63 13.38 -11.82 -5.98
N PRO A 64 14.15 -11.04 -5.21
CA PRO A 64 13.59 -10.12 -4.24
C PRO A 64 12.77 -9.04 -4.94
N GLY A 65 11.54 -8.84 -4.47
CA GLY A 65 10.72 -7.72 -4.90
C GLY A 65 11.00 -6.45 -4.10
N SER A 66 10.64 -5.31 -4.67
CA SER A 66 10.84 -3.99 -4.05
C SER A 66 9.87 -2.95 -4.62
N THR A 67 9.65 -1.86 -3.89
CA THR A 67 8.94 -0.67 -4.38
C THR A 67 9.88 0.37 -5.01
N GLU A 68 9.37 1.09 -5.99
CA GLU A 68 9.90 2.38 -6.44
C GLU A 68 8.94 3.50 -6.01
N GLY A 69 9.47 4.59 -5.44
CA GLY A 69 8.72 5.82 -5.16
C GLY A 69 7.46 5.62 -4.31
N ALA A 70 7.57 4.89 -3.21
CA ALA A 70 6.44 4.58 -2.33
C ALA A 70 6.40 5.49 -1.10
N GLU A 71 5.21 5.98 -0.76
CA GLU A 71 4.99 6.81 0.42
C GLU A 71 3.55 6.74 0.94
N ILE A 72 3.40 6.91 2.25
CA ILE A 72 2.13 7.20 2.91
C ILE A 72 1.91 8.71 2.77
N THR A 73 0.82 9.08 2.09
CA THR A 73 0.53 10.48 1.71
C THR A 73 -0.41 11.16 2.70
N ALA A 74 -1.26 10.39 3.39
CA ALA A 74 -2.21 10.89 4.36
C ALA A 74 -2.69 9.76 5.28
N GLU A 75 -3.56 10.10 6.24
CA GLU A 75 -4.04 9.19 7.29
C GLU A 75 -4.61 7.84 6.82
N LYS A 76 -5.06 7.72 5.56
CA LYS A 76 -5.59 6.46 5.00
C LYS A 76 -5.00 6.10 3.65
N TYR A 77 -4.13 6.95 3.12
CA TYR A 77 -3.74 6.91 1.72
C TYR A 77 -2.25 6.69 1.59
N LEU A 78 -1.89 5.83 0.64
CA LEU A 78 -0.52 5.64 0.22
C LEU A 78 -0.46 5.60 -1.31
N LYS A 79 0.74 5.79 -1.84
CA LYS A 79 1.01 5.61 -3.27
C LYS A 79 2.28 4.83 -3.46
N VAL A 80 2.36 4.12 -4.58
CA VAL A 80 3.52 3.33 -5.00
C VAL A 80 3.75 3.59 -6.48
N LYS A 81 4.88 4.18 -6.86
CA LYS A 81 5.17 4.44 -8.27
C LYS A 81 5.28 3.15 -9.10
N ALA A 82 5.88 2.12 -8.53
CA ALA A 82 5.85 0.76 -9.07
C ALA A 82 6.19 -0.27 -7.99
N LEU A 83 5.52 -1.42 -8.01
CA LEU A 83 6.05 -2.66 -7.43
C LEU A 83 6.93 -3.33 -8.49
N VAL A 84 8.12 -3.75 -8.08
CA VAL A 84 9.11 -4.39 -8.95
C VAL A 84 9.34 -5.81 -8.47
N PHE A 85 9.03 -6.78 -9.33
CA PHE A 85 9.26 -8.20 -9.09
C PHE A 85 10.40 -8.68 -9.99
N LYS A 86 11.27 -9.55 -9.47
CA LYS A 86 12.48 -10.01 -10.18
C LYS A 86 12.51 -11.52 -10.32
N GLY A 87 13.21 -12.00 -11.34
CA GLY A 87 13.30 -13.44 -11.62
C GLY A 87 11.97 -14.04 -12.05
N CYS A 88 11.10 -13.25 -12.67
CA CYS A 88 9.76 -13.64 -13.09
C CYS A 88 9.80 -14.58 -14.29
N GLU A 89 9.11 -15.71 -14.19
CA GLU A 89 8.99 -16.71 -15.25
C GLU A 89 7.70 -17.51 -15.19
N THR A 90 7.34 -18.10 -16.33
CA THR A 90 6.27 -19.08 -16.47
C THR A 90 6.73 -20.19 -17.42
N GLY A 91 6.59 -21.46 -17.02
CA GLY A 91 7.03 -22.59 -17.85
C GLY A 91 8.50 -22.54 -18.28
N GLY A 92 9.39 -21.91 -17.49
CA GLY A 92 10.81 -21.70 -17.82
C GLY A 92 11.10 -20.47 -18.69
N PHE A 93 10.06 -19.77 -19.15
CA PHE A 93 10.21 -18.55 -19.93
C PHE A 93 10.20 -17.30 -19.07
N LYS A 94 11.20 -16.44 -19.24
CA LYS A 94 11.28 -15.16 -18.52
C LYS A 94 10.15 -14.21 -18.95
N CYS A 95 9.61 -13.52 -17.97
CA CYS A 95 8.58 -12.51 -18.13
C CYS A 95 9.12 -11.12 -17.78
N ASN A 96 8.78 -10.11 -18.56
CA ASN A 96 9.15 -8.72 -18.25
C ASN A 96 8.11 -7.70 -18.72
N THR A 97 8.06 -6.58 -18.02
CA THR A 97 7.35 -5.39 -18.50
C THR A 97 8.14 -4.75 -19.64
N ALA A 98 7.46 -4.04 -20.55
CA ALA A 98 8.12 -3.30 -21.63
C ALA A 98 9.13 -2.29 -21.07
N GLY A 99 10.37 -2.32 -21.58
CA GLY A 99 11.47 -1.47 -21.10
C GLY A 99 12.12 -1.89 -19.77
N ALA A 100 11.60 -2.91 -19.08
CA ALA A 100 12.24 -3.50 -17.91
C ALA A 100 13.29 -4.55 -18.31
N LYS A 101 14.13 -4.95 -17.35
CA LYS A 101 15.10 -6.04 -17.57
C LYS A 101 14.38 -7.37 -17.79
N GLN A 102 15.03 -8.30 -18.49
CA GLN A 102 14.48 -9.65 -18.66
C GLN A 102 14.25 -10.32 -17.30
N GLY A 103 13.05 -10.87 -17.09
CA GLY A 103 12.66 -11.42 -15.79
C GLY A 103 12.22 -10.38 -14.76
N GLU A 104 12.02 -9.12 -15.13
CA GLU A 104 11.56 -8.05 -14.25
C GLU A 104 10.15 -7.57 -14.65
N ILE A 105 9.18 -7.75 -13.74
CA ILE A 105 7.83 -7.23 -13.91
C ILE A 105 7.66 -6.00 -13.03
N LYS A 106 7.20 -4.91 -13.62
CA LYS A 106 6.80 -3.69 -12.91
C LYS A 106 5.30 -3.46 -13.05
N THR A 107 4.66 -3.08 -11.96
CA THR A 107 3.29 -2.54 -12.00
C THR A 107 3.29 -1.12 -12.55
N ASN A 108 2.12 -0.65 -12.97
CA ASN A 108 1.85 0.78 -13.10
C ASN A 108 1.83 1.45 -11.71
N GLU A 109 1.73 2.79 -11.69
CA GLU A 109 1.55 3.53 -10.45
C GLU A 109 0.27 3.09 -9.74
N LEU A 110 0.40 2.76 -8.46
CA LEU A 110 -0.68 2.30 -7.61
C LEU A 110 -1.02 3.37 -6.57
N GLU A 111 -2.30 3.47 -6.26
CA GLU A 111 -2.81 4.17 -5.08
C GLU A 111 -3.40 3.14 -4.12
N GLY A 112 -3.21 3.39 -2.82
CA GLY A 112 -3.61 2.49 -1.76
C GLY A 112 -4.53 3.15 -0.76
N ILE A 113 -5.51 2.39 -0.27
CA ILE A 113 -6.42 2.80 0.81
C ILE A 113 -6.32 1.81 1.96
N LEU A 114 -6.10 2.32 3.16
CA LEU A 114 -6.14 1.57 4.40
C LEU A 114 -7.59 1.42 4.89
N GLY A 115 -7.98 0.21 5.31
CA GLY A 115 -9.29 -0.01 5.89
C GLY A 115 -9.40 -1.30 6.69
N TYR A 116 -10.53 -1.49 7.35
CA TYR A 116 -10.84 -2.78 7.97
C TYR A 116 -11.11 -3.80 6.88
N VAL A 117 -10.50 -4.98 7.01
CA VAL A 117 -10.99 -6.19 6.36
C VAL A 117 -12.12 -6.78 7.20
N SER A 118 -11.94 -6.77 8.52
CA SER A 118 -12.94 -7.18 9.51
C SER A 118 -12.67 -6.44 10.81
N LYS A 119 -13.59 -5.56 11.20
CA LYS A 119 -13.55 -4.82 12.46
C LYS A 119 -13.73 -5.75 13.64
N ALA A 120 -14.55 -6.80 13.51
CA ALA A 120 -14.79 -7.79 14.56
C ALA A 120 -13.50 -8.50 15.00
N THR A 121 -12.63 -8.82 14.05
CA THR A 121 -11.33 -9.47 14.31
C THR A 121 -10.16 -8.50 14.33
N LYS A 122 -10.44 -7.19 14.23
CA LYS A 122 -9.44 -6.11 14.07
C LYS A 122 -8.43 -6.37 12.95
N THR A 123 -8.87 -6.98 11.87
CA THR A 123 -8.02 -7.22 10.70
C THR A 123 -8.03 -5.99 9.81
N VAL A 124 -6.86 -5.40 9.59
CA VAL A 124 -6.67 -4.22 8.74
C VAL A 124 -5.99 -4.65 7.44
N GLY A 125 -6.40 -4.04 6.34
CA GLY A 125 -5.82 -4.27 5.02
C GLY A 125 -5.54 -2.99 4.28
N VAL A 126 -4.65 -3.11 3.29
CA VAL A 126 -4.40 -2.09 2.27
C VAL A 126 -4.94 -2.62 0.97
N ASP A 127 -5.90 -1.90 0.40
CA ASP A 127 -6.38 -2.11 -0.96
C ASP A 127 -5.51 -1.30 -1.92
N LEU A 128 -4.83 -1.96 -2.86
CA LEU A 128 -3.99 -1.37 -3.89
C LEU A 128 -4.67 -1.48 -5.26
N LYS A 129 -4.75 -0.36 -5.97
CA LYS A 129 -5.30 -0.30 -7.32
C LYS A 129 -4.51 0.67 -8.22
N PRO A 130 -4.64 0.56 -9.55
CA PRO A 130 -4.01 1.50 -10.47
C PRO A 130 -4.49 2.92 -10.23
N LYS A 131 -3.55 3.85 -10.09
CA LYS A 131 -3.88 5.27 -9.93
C LYS A 131 -4.62 5.78 -11.16
N GLY A 132 -5.81 6.35 -10.94
CA GLY A 132 -6.68 6.81 -12.03
C GLY A 132 -7.33 5.70 -12.85
N GLY A 133 -7.22 4.43 -12.43
CA GLY A 133 -7.80 3.27 -13.10
C GLY A 133 -6.88 2.63 -14.17
N GLY A 134 -7.43 1.66 -14.91
CA GLY A 134 -6.71 0.92 -15.94
C GLY A 134 -6.09 -0.39 -15.43
N ASN A 135 -4.88 -0.69 -15.90
CA ASN A 135 -4.20 -1.96 -15.64
C ASN A 135 -3.27 -1.85 -14.43
N VAL A 136 -3.22 -2.88 -13.59
CA VAL A 136 -2.22 -3.05 -12.52
C VAL A 136 -0.85 -3.29 -13.13
N ALA A 137 -0.77 -4.18 -14.11
CA ALA A 137 0.46 -4.47 -14.83
C ALA A 137 0.16 -4.95 -16.25
N LYS A 138 1.10 -4.72 -17.16
CA LYS A 138 1.16 -5.36 -18.46
C LYS A 138 2.58 -5.85 -18.69
N PHE A 139 2.72 -7.14 -18.98
CA PHE A 139 4.03 -7.75 -19.20
C PHE A 139 3.93 -8.84 -20.24
N GLU A 140 5.08 -9.26 -20.75
CA GLU A 140 5.20 -10.30 -21.75
C GLU A 140 6.09 -11.42 -21.22
N CYS A 141 5.70 -12.67 -21.47
CA CYS A 141 6.51 -13.86 -21.21
C CYS A 141 6.87 -14.48 -22.55
N THR A 142 8.13 -14.43 -22.98
CA THR A 142 8.52 -14.61 -24.40
C THR A 142 7.88 -13.58 -25.34
N ALA A 143 8.23 -13.61 -26.62
CA ALA A 143 7.70 -12.71 -27.64
C ALA A 143 6.20 -12.91 -27.98
N PHE A 144 5.54 -13.95 -27.44
CA PHE A 144 4.20 -14.34 -27.88
C PHE A 144 3.14 -14.41 -26.77
N ILE A 145 3.51 -14.22 -25.50
CA ILE A 145 2.56 -14.26 -24.39
C ILE A 145 2.48 -12.89 -23.76
N THR A 146 1.41 -12.15 -24.04
CA THR A 146 1.08 -10.89 -23.38
C THR A 146 0.10 -11.13 -22.25
N VAL A 147 0.40 -10.63 -21.06
CA VAL A 147 -0.47 -10.67 -19.90
C VAL A 147 -0.86 -9.26 -19.50
N ILE A 148 -2.15 -9.03 -19.31
CA ILE A 148 -2.71 -7.77 -18.79
C ILE A 148 -3.42 -8.09 -17.50
N ILE A 149 -3.07 -7.40 -16.41
CA ILE A 149 -3.71 -7.51 -15.09
C ILE A 149 -4.46 -6.21 -14.82
N ARG A 150 -5.70 -6.31 -14.34
CA ARG A 150 -6.54 -5.16 -13.94
C ARG A 150 -7.27 -5.43 -12.63
N GLY A 151 -7.90 -4.39 -12.10
CA GLY A 151 -8.66 -4.44 -10.86
C GLY A 151 -7.82 -3.97 -9.67
N SER A 152 -8.00 -4.63 -8.53
CA SER A 152 -7.42 -4.23 -7.25
C SER A 152 -7.01 -5.44 -6.44
N ILE A 153 -6.06 -5.23 -5.53
CA ILE A 153 -5.55 -6.29 -4.67
C ILE A 153 -5.45 -5.84 -3.21
N ILE A 154 -5.97 -6.67 -2.30
CA ILE A 154 -6.00 -6.37 -0.86
C ILE A 154 -5.00 -7.25 -0.12
N GLY A 155 -4.10 -6.62 0.60
CA GLY A 155 -3.15 -7.29 1.51
C GLY A 155 -3.46 -6.99 2.97
N ALA A 156 -3.34 -7.97 3.85
CA ALA A 156 -3.44 -7.77 5.30
C ALA A 156 -2.17 -7.09 5.82
N ILE A 157 -2.30 -6.04 6.61
CA ILE A 157 -1.17 -5.27 7.15
C ILE A 157 -1.05 -5.41 8.67
N THR A 158 0.17 -5.66 9.14
CA THR A 158 0.50 -5.82 10.56
C THR A 158 1.88 -5.20 10.86
N PRO A 159 2.22 -4.84 12.09
CA PRO A 159 1.36 -4.83 13.28
C PRO A 159 0.32 -3.70 13.23
N ILE A 160 -0.69 -3.79 14.10
CA ILE A 160 -1.64 -2.70 14.38
C ILE A 160 -1.48 -2.26 15.83
N ASN A 161 -1.85 -1.03 16.14
CA ASN A 161 -1.77 -0.41 17.46
C ASN A 161 -0.35 -0.36 18.06
N ILE A 162 0.69 -0.51 17.23
CA ILE A 162 2.09 -0.40 17.60
C ILE A 162 2.73 0.68 16.73
N GLU A 163 3.45 1.60 17.37
CA GLU A 163 4.29 2.59 16.67
C GLU A 163 5.61 1.92 16.25
N THR A 164 5.90 1.93 14.95
CA THR A 164 7.03 1.20 14.36
C THR A 164 7.42 1.80 13.00
N THR A 165 8.62 1.49 12.54
CA THR A 165 9.05 1.73 11.15
C THR A 165 8.85 0.50 10.27
N LYS A 166 8.45 -0.65 10.83
CA LYS A 166 8.35 -1.92 10.12
C LYS A 166 6.95 -2.49 10.13
N TYR A 167 6.42 -2.78 8.95
CA TYR A 167 5.16 -3.49 8.76
C TYR A 167 5.33 -4.68 7.84
N ARG A 168 4.43 -5.64 7.94
CA ARG A 168 4.29 -6.75 7.02
C ARG A 168 2.96 -6.60 6.28
N LEU A 169 3.02 -6.61 4.96
CA LEU A 169 1.85 -6.64 4.07
C LEU A 169 1.81 -8.03 3.41
N VAL A 170 0.73 -8.78 3.64
CA VAL A 170 0.58 -10.16 3.16
C VAL A 170 -0.60 -10.25 2.21
N PHE A 171 -0.32 -10.74 1.01
CA PHE A 171 -1.30 -11.10 0.00
C PHE A 171 -1.35 -12.61 -0.10
N ASN A 172 -2.55 -13.18 -0.02
CA ASN A 172 -2.76 -14.61 -0.13
C ASN A 172 -3.80 -14.89 -1.21
N GLU A 173 -3.59 -15.98 -1.93
CA GLU A 173 -4.54 -16.50 -2.91
C GLU A 173 -4.85 -17.97 -2.67
N ALA A 174 -5.96 -18.42 -3.23
CA ALA A 174 -6.25 -19.83 -3.37
C ALA A 174 -6.94 -20.10 -4.73
N LYS A 175 -6.24 -20.84 -5.61
CA LYS A 175 -6.73 -21.26 -6.93
C LYS A 175 -7.12 -20.06 -7.82
N GLY A 176 -6.25 -19.06 -7.86
CA GLY A 176 -6.43 -17.86 -8.67
C GLY A 176 -7.53 -16.94 -8.16
N LYS A 177 -7.78 -16.97 -6.85
CA LYS A 177 -8.69 -16.05 -6.16
C LYS A 177 -8.00 -15.44 -4.96
N GLN A 178 -8.06 -14.13 -4.84
CA GLN A 178 -7.63 -13.44 -3.63
C GLN A 178 -8.43 -13.93 -2.41
N GLN A 179 -7.76 -14.17 -1.29
CA GLN A 179 -8.43 -14.48 -0.03
C GLN A 179 -9.21 -13.28 0.52
N LEU A 180 -8.65 -12.07 0.37
CA LEU A 180 -9.29 -10.82 0.74
C LEU A 180 -9.85 -10.17 -0.52
N GLN A 181 -11.17 -9.97 -0.57
CA GLN A 181 -11.85 -9.46 -1.77
C GLN A 181 -12.66 -8.19 -1.51
N ASN A 182 -12.62 -7.63 -0.31
CA ASN A 182 -13.21 -6.35 0.00
C ASN A 182 -12.66 -5.84 1.33
N LEU A 183 -12.64 -4.52 1.49
CA LEU A 183 -12.63 -3.90 2.80
C LEU A 183 -14.08 -3.87 3.34
N GLU A 184 -14.25 -3.83 4.66
CA GLU A 184 -15.55 -3.77 5.33
C GLU A 184 -16.32 -2.51 4.89
N GLY A 185 -17.54 -2.72 4.38
CA GLY A 185 -18.38 -1.66 3.85
C GLY A 185 -17.92 -1.11 2.49
N GLN A 186 -16.97 -1.75 1.81
CA GLN A 186 -16.63 -1.48 0.42
C GLN A 186 -17.20 -2.54 -0.52
N ALA A 187 -17.23 -2.23 -1.81
CA ALA A 187 -17.60 -3.19 -2.84
C ALA A 187 -16.55 -4.31 -2.95
N LYS A 188 -16.90 -5.37 -3.66
CA LYS A 188 -15.97 -6.44 -3.95
C LYS A 188 -14.87 -5.95 -4.91
N ASP A 189 -13.64 -6.05 -4.45
CA ASP A 189 -12.41 -5.85 -5.20
C ASP A 189 -11.93 -7.19 -5.76
N THR A 190 -11.70 -7.21 -7.06
CA THR A 190 -11.25 -8.41 -7.77
C THR A 190 -10.06 -8.05 -8.64
N LEU A 191 -9.14 -9.00 -8.73
CA LEU A 191 -8.00 -8.95 -9.63
C LEU A 191 -8.29 -9.93 -10.75
N GLU A 192 -8.04 -9.51 -11.97
CA GLU A 192 -8.29 -10.32 -13.15
C GLU A 192 -7.13 -10.18 -14.13
N SER A 193 -6.88 -11.22 -14.91
CA SER A 193 -5.98 -11.11 -16.06
C SER A 193 -6.53 -11.68 -17.35
N SER A 194 -6.02 -11.10 -18.44
CA SER A 194 -6.17 -11.60 -19.79
C SER A 194 -4.80 -12.03 -20.30
N THR A 195 -4.75 -13.22 -20.88
CA THR A 195 -3.56 -13.74 -21.58
C THR A 195 -3.84 -13.75 -23.07
N ASN A 196 -2.95 -13.14 -23.87
CA ASN A 196 -3.04 -13.07 -25.33
C ASN A 196 -4.37 -12.52 -25.87
N GLY A 197 -4.96 -11.56 -25.16
CA GLY A 197 -6.23 -10.95 -25.54
C GLY A 197 -7.44 -11.87 -25.33
N GLY A 198 -7.27 -12.98 -24.61
CA GLY A 198 -8.38 -13.82 -24.15
C GLY A 198 -9.29 -13.11 -23.14
N SER A 199 -10.35 -13.79 -22.71
CA SER A 199 -11.24 -13.26 -21.68
C SER A 199 -10.49 -13.00 -20.38
N PHE A 200 -10.92 -11.96 -19.65
CA PHE A 200 -10.43 -11.76 -18.30
C PHE A 200 -10.96 -12.85 -17.39
N GLU A 201 -10.06 -13.43 -16.60
CA GLU A 201 -10.37 -14.44 -15.61
C GLU A 201 -9.81 -14.03 -14.25
N GLY A 202 -10.36 -14.61 -13.18
CA GLY A 202 -9.95 -14.29 -11.82
C GLY A 202 -8.46 -14.58 -11.60
N GLU A 203 -7.81 -13.70 -10.84
CA GLU A 203 -6.43 -13.84 -10.44
C GLU A 203 -6.25 -13.62 -8.94
N GLY A 204 -5.26 -14.28 -8.36
CA GLY A 204 -4.77 -13.97 -7.03
C GLY A 204 -3.25 -13.91 -6.99
N TRP A 205 -2.72 -13.11 -6.07
CA TRP A 205 -1.30 -13.05 -5.76
C TRP A 205 -1.02 -13.64 -4.38
N GLU A 206 0.10 -14.32 -4.29
CA GLU A 206 0.70 -14.80 -3.05
C GLU A 206 2.07 -14.13 -2.90
N LEU A 207 2.19 -13.25 -1.90
CA LEU A 207 3.45 -12.60 -1.53
C LEU A 207 3.39 -12.02 -0.11
N SER A 208 4.54 -11.93 0.55
CA SER A 208 4.70 -11.19 1.81
C SER A 208 5.79 -10.14 1.65
N GLU A 209 5.43 -8.88 1.88
CA GLU A 209 6.36 -7.75 1.90
C GLU A 209 6.64 -7.30 3.32
N GLU A 210 7.91 -7.00 3.61
CA GLU A 210 8.29 -6.15 4.73
C GLU A 210 8.39 -4.71 4.24
N LEU A 211 7.56 -3.82 4.78
CA LEU A 211 7.61 -2.38 4.57
C LEU A 211 8.54 -1.78 5.62
N THR A 212 9.53 -1.00 5.19
CA THR A 212 10.37 -0.19 6.07
C THR A 212 10.14 1.30 5.78
N LEU A 213 9.55 2.01 6.73
CA LEU A 213 9.23 3.44 6.66
C LEU A 213 10.43 4.28 7.11
N ALA A 214 10.54 5.49 6.56
CA ALA A 214 11.57 6.45 6.94
C ALA A 214 11.37 7.04 8.35
N LYS A 215 10.12 7.14 8.80
CA LYS A 215 9.73 7.63 10.14
C LYS A 215 8.75 6.66 10.79
N THR A 216 8.68 6.65 12.12
CA THR A 216 7.69 5.84 12.84
C THR A 216 6.27 6.28 12.50
N VAL A 217 5.41 5.29 12.34
CA VAL A 217 3.96 5.44 12.18
C VAL A 217 3.32 4.40 13.08
N LYS A 218 2.07 4.63 13.47
CA LYS A 218 1.21 3.62 14.07
C LYS A 218 -0.02 3.43 13.17
N ILE A 219 -0.46 2.19 13.00
CA ILE A 219 -1.79 1.93 12.43
C ILE A 219 -2.76 1.84 13.60
N GLU A 220 -3.64 2.82 13.76
CA GLU A 220 -4.68 2.77 14.79
C GLU A 220 -5.91 2.04 14.26
N ALA A 221 -6.40 1.05 15.02
CA ALA A 221 -7.55 0.22 14.69
C ALA A 221 -8.27 -0.24 15.97
#